data_AF-A0A7X6XKV8-F1
#
_entry.id   AF-A0A7X6XKV8-F1
#
_cell.length_a   1.000
_cell.length_b   1.000
_cell.length_c   1.000
_cell.angle_alpha   90.00
_cell.angle_beta   90.00
_cell.angle_gamma   90.00
#
_symmetry.space_group_name_H-M   'P 1'
#
loop_
_entity.id
_entity.type
_entity.pdbx_description
1 polymer ?
#
loop_
_entity_poly.entity_id
_entity_poly.type
_entity_poly.pdbx_seq_one_letter_code
_entity_poly.pdbx_strand_id
1 'polypeptide(L)'
;MPIIPTVGRRSPKMRLIIASLYTVLALGAVTMVYPFLVMVSTSFTSEVDKNEFRAVPRYFYRDDVLFRKYVEAKYNEDIPRFNQFLSNDVPEFKELPVPAAVADWRPDQPVPAAVADWMEFKKTLPRTYTMLGGVTNLSRITPEMQARYQAWLRQRFKGSLEAYNQAYGESAQQWEQDVLVPIEDWNQRSYQPVENRKYQDFLKFRAEQPARYFTTASGDGLFQDWLRLRYGAEVAPLNKAWGTNFKSRFEVRLAERRPAHPRQAKDWEEFVRTELPSQFVGADPEAAPLYRRFLAQQYEGSIDLLNRRYGTRWASFDVVPLPPPQKVPVAGMPQADWLAFVEDVLPAEMIYVQVPEILFRKHLEQRYGSVASLNKAWGTKYTSFLQVAPPYMETDWVEMQVDRKAIRREFIVRNYREVFNYIVLHGRSLWNTLVLVVGLMAVTLIVNPLCAYGLSRFNLPQTYKILLFLLATMSFPAEVSAIPRFLLLKQFHLLNTYWALILPAMANGYSIFLLKGFFDSLPRDLYEAATIDGASETLMFSKITIPLSMPVMAVIALSTFTAAYGSFMWALLVCQNPKMWTLMVWLSQMQQWAPTFVMFAALVLAAIPTLLVFVFCQNIIMRGIIIPTEK
;
A
#
# COMPACT_ATOMS: atom_id res chain seq x y z
N MET A 1 50.87 12.80 1.25
CA MET A 1 50.98 14.18 1.78
C MET A 1 49.57 14.76 1.90
N PRO A 2 49.23 15.58 2.91
CA PRO A 2 47.99 16.36 2.85
C PRO A 2 48.02 17.21 1.57
N ILE A 3 46.90 17.26 0.85
CA ILE A 3 46.73 18.01 -0.42
C ILE A 3 47.13 19.50 -0.28
N ILE A 4 47.27 20.00 0.96
CA ILE A 4 47.66 21.37 1.27
C ILE A 4 48.78 21.37 2.32
N PRO A 5 49.98 21.91 2.00
CA PRO A 5 51.07 22.06 2.95
C PRO A 5 50.65 22.92 4.14
N THR A 6 51.00 22.50 5.36
CA THR A 6 50.68 23.19 6.63
C THR A 6 51.17 24.64 6.67
N VAL A 7 52.23 24.96 5.93
CA VAL A 7 52.89 26.28 5.88
C VAL A 7 52.06 27.35 5.13
N GLY A 8 51.18 26.95 4.20
CA GLY A 8 50.42 27.88 3.34
C GLY A 8 49.08 28.37 3.91
N ARG A 9 48.57 27.76 4.99
CA ARG A 9 47.20 27.98 5.53
C ARG A 9 46.91 29.39 6.08
N ARG A 10 47.94 30.20 6.33
CA ARG A 10 47.79 31.57 6.84
C ARG A 10 47.62 32.63 5.75
N SER A 11 47.93 32.32 4.48
CA SER A 11 47.77 33.29 3.39
C SER A 11 46.28 33.49 3.03
N PRO A 12 45.82 34.72 2.74
CA PRO A 12 44.43 34.98 2.37
C PRO A 12 44.03 34.25 1.09
N LYS A 13 44.95 34.10 0.12
CA LYS A 13 44.74 33.34 -1.11
C LYS A 13 44.45 31.85 -0.82
N MET A 14 45.24 31.21 0.05
CA MET A 14 45.02 29.80 0.41
C MET A 14 43.74 29.60 1.23
N ARG A 15 43.39 30.56 2.11
CA ARG A 15 42.10 30.52 2.83
C ARG A 15 40.92 30.60 1.87
N LEU A 16 41.00 31.42 0.83
CA LEU A 16 39.97 31.54 -0.20
C LEU A 16 39.83 30.23 -1.00
N ILE A 17 40.94 29.59 -1.38
CA ILE A 17 40.93 28.28 -2.06
C ILE A 17 40.34 27.18 -1.17
N ILE A 18 40.69 27.16 0.12
CA ILE A 18 40.12 26.20 1.06
C ILE A 18 38.62 26.44 1.25
N ALA A 19 38.21 27.70 1.41
CA ALA A 19 36.81 28.06 1.54
C ALA A 19 36.00 27.69 0.28
N SER A 20 36.54 27.94 -0.92
CA SER A 20 35.89 27.56 -2.17
C SER A 20 35.78 26.04 -2.30
N LEU A 21 36.82 25.28 -1.96
CA LEU A 21 36.80 23.82 -1.94
C LEU A 21 35.72 23.29 -0.99
N TYR A 22 35.67 23.77 0.26
CA TYR A 22 34.64 23.35 1.22
C TYR A 22 33.23 23.76 0.77
N THR A 23 33.08 24.91 0.12
CA THR A 23 31.80 25.36 -0.42
C THR A 23 31.33 24.42 -1.53
N VAL A 24 32.21 24.04 -2.45
CA VAL A 24 31.91 23.09 -3.54
C VAL A 24 31.57 21.71 -2.97
N LEU A 25 32.34 21.22 -1.98
CA LEU A 25 32.07 19.94 -1.33
C LEU A 25 30.74 19.96 -0.56
N ALA A 26 30.44 21.04 0.16
CA ALA A 26 29.18 21.21 0.87
C ALA A 26 27.99 21.29 -0.10
N LEU A 27 28.13 22.03 -1.20
CA LEU A 27 27.12 22.09 -2.25
C LEU A 27 26.88 20.71 -2.86
N GLY A 28 27.95 19.97 -3.18
CA GLY A 28 27.88 18.59 -3.66
C GLY A 28 27.22 17.63 -2.67
N ALA A 29 27.48 17.79 -1.37
CA ALA A 29 26.80 17.02 -0.33
C ALA A 29 25.31 17.34 -0.28
N VAL A 30 24.91 18.62 -0.33
CA VAL A 30 23.50 19.04 -0.33
C VAL A 30 22.75 18.51 -1.55
N THR A 31 23.36 18.56 -2.74
CA THR A 31 22.73 18.05 -3.97
C THR A 31 22.57 16.52 -3.99
N MET A 32 23.33 15.78 -3.16
CA MET A 32 23.15 14.34 -2.98
C MET A 32 22.18 13.99 -1.84
N VAL A 33 22.25 14.70 -0.71
CA VAL A 33 21.44 14.43 0.48
C VAL A 33 19.98 14.82 0.26
N TYR A 34 19.70 15.95 -0.40
CA TYR A 34 18.32 16.41 -0.59
C TYR A 34 17.47 15.41 -1.41
N PRO A 35 17.91 14.92 -2.59
CA PRO A 35 17.16 13.89 -3.31
C PRO A 35 16.97 12.61 -2.51
N PHE A 36 17.96 12.19 -1.71
CA PHE A 36 17.80 11.03 -0.83
C PHE A 36 16.74 11.27 0.26
N LEU A 37 16.71 12.45 0.87
CA LEU A 37 15.66 12.82 1.83
C LEU A 37 14.28 12.84 1.18
N VAL A 38 14.18 13.35 -0.05
CA VAL A 38 12.94 13.32 -0.83
C VAL A 38 12.54 11.88 -1.18
N MET A 39 13.50 11.01 -1.48
CA MET A 39 13.27 9.58 -1.72
C MET A 39 12.68 8.90 -0.47
N VAL A 40 13.31 9.12 0.68
CA VAL A 40 12.86 8.59 1.98
C VAL A 40 11.50 9.17 2.36
N SER A 41 11.27 10.46 2.20
CA SER A 41 9.98 11.05 2.55
C SER A 41 8.85 10.57 1.63
N THR A 42 9.11 10.44 0.33
CA THR A 42 8.15 9.94 -0.65
C THR A 42 7.82 8.47 -0.39
N SER A 43 8.71 7.71 0.24
CA SER A 43 8.41 6.35 0.69
C SER A 43 7.29 6.25 1.74
N PHE A 44 6.92 7.36 2.39
CA PHE A 44 5.84 7.42 3.39
C PHE A 44 4.53 8.03 2.84
N THR A 45 4.47 8.32 1.54
CA THR A 45 3.32 8.97 0.92
C THR A 45 2.26 7.94 0.48
N SER A 46 1.21 8.48 -0.12
CA SER A 46 -0.01 7.83 -0.60
C SER A 46 -0.44 8.49 -1.90
N GLU A 47 -1.52 8.02 -2.51
CA GLU A 47 -2.14 8.70 -3.66
C GLU A 47 -2.45 10.19 -3.39
N VAL A 48 -2.72 10.57 -2.13
CA VAL A 48 -3.00 11.97 -1.73
C VAL A 48 -1.79 12.90 -1.89
N ASP A 49 -0.59 12.42 -1.56
CA ASP A 49 0.61 13.26 -1.36
C ASP A 49 1.84 12.82 -2.18
N LYS A 50 1.68 11.84 -3.08
CA LYS A 50 2.77 11.29 -3.91
C LYS A 50 3.52 12.31 -4.77
N ASN A 51 2.86 13.39 -5.18
CA ASN A 51 3.42 14.40 -6.10
C ASN A 51 4.06 15.59 -5.38
N GLU A 52 4.13 15.60 -4.04
CA GLU A 52 4.64 16.77 -3.32
C GLU A 52 6.18 16.87 -3.30
N PHE A 53 6.91 15.74 -3.39
CA PHE A 53 8.37 15.65 -3.40
C PHE A 53 9.09 16.55 -2.35
N ARG A 54 8.67 16.48 -1.09
CA ARG A 54 9.21 17.29 0.02
C ARG A 54 10.06 16.45 0.95
N ALA A 55 11.17 17.00 1.47
CA ALA A 55 12.01 16.30 2.45
C ALA A 55 11.26 15.91 3.76
N VAL A 56 10.25 16.68 4.15
CA VAL A 56 9.36 16.35 5.28
C VAL A 56 7.92 16.29 4.77
N PRO A 57 7.24 15.13 4.85
CA PRO A 57 5.84 15.00 4.43
C PRO A 57 4.92 15.90 5.25
N ARG A 58 3.98 16.60 4.59
CA ARG A 58 3.08 17.54 5.28
C ARG A 58 2.21 16.86 6.34
N TYR A 59 1.77 15.63 6.12
CA TYR A 59 0.89 14.93 7.05
C TYR A 59 1.52 14.66 8.44
N PHE A 60 2.84 14.83 8.59
CA PHE A 60 3.50 14.77 9.89
C PHE A 60 3.12 15.91 10.82
N TYR A 61 2.80 17.09 10.26
CA TYR A 61 2.53 18.31 11.02
C TYR A 61 1.24 19.04 10.60
N ARG A 62 0.61 18.63 9.49
CA ARG A 62 -0.66 19.15 8.99
C ARG A 62 -1.76 18.09 9.09
N ASP A 63 -2.76 18.35 9.93
CA ASP A 63 -3.85 17.41 10.18
C ASP A 63 -4.86 17.37 9.02
N ASP A 64 -4.95 18.42 8.19
CA ASP A 64 -5.77 18.41 6.98
C ASP A 64 -5.26 17.39 5.93
N VAL A 65 -3.94 17.29 5.77
CA VAL A 65 -3.35 16.28 4.88
C VAL A 65 -3.50 14.88 5.47
N LEU A 66 -3.34 14.73 6.79
CA LEU A 66 -3.58 13.47 7.48
C LEU A 66 -5.03 13.01 7.36
N PHE A 67 -6.00 13.94 7.45
CA PHE A 67 -7.43 13.66 7.25
C PHE A 67 -7.70 13.10 5.86
N ARG A 68 -7.18 13.75 4.81
CA ARG A 68 -7.32 13.28 3.43
C ARG A 68 -6.78 11.87 3.25
N LYS A 69 -5.62 11.58 3.83
CA LYS A 69 -5.00 10.25 3.83
C LYS A 69 -5.82 9.23 4.60
N TYR A 70 -6.36 9.61 5.76
CA TYR A 70 -7.22 8.75 6.57
C TYR A 70 -8.49 8.36 5.79
N VAL A 71 -9.16 9.33 5.17
CA VAL A 71 -10.36 9.09 4.36
C VAL A 71 -10.02 8.25 3.12
N GLU A 72 -8.93 8.58 2.41
CA GLU A 72 -8.44 7.77 1.29
C GLU A 72 -8.22 6.31 1.69
N ALA A 73 -7.54 6.04 2.81
CA ALA A 73 -7.32 4.68 3.29
C ALA A 73 -8.61 3.97 3.75
N LYS A 74 -9.58 4.71 4.30
CA LYS A 74 -10.89 4.17 4.72
C LYS A 74 -11.74 3.71 3.54
N TYR A 75 -11.62 4.38 2.38
CA TYR A 75 -12.32 4.01 1.15
C TYR A 75 -11.42 3.28 0.13
N ASN A 76 -10.14 3.09 0.45
CA ASN A 76 -9.09 2.45 -0.35
C ASN A 76 -9.05 2.88 -1.82
N GLU A 77 -8.85 4.18 -2.05
CA GLU A 77 -8.80 4.82 -3.38
C GLU A 77 -10.14 4.80 -4.17
N ASP A 78 -11.24 4.30 -3.59
CA ASP A 78 -12.56 4.22 -4.25
C ASP A 78 -13.35 5.53 -4.10
N ILE A 79 -13.05 6.49 -4.98
CA ILE A 79 -13.71 7.79 -5.05
C ILE A 79 -15.21 7.68 -5.40
N PRO A 80 -15.63 6.88 -6.40
CA PRO A 80 -17.05 6.70 -6.69
C PRO A 80 -17.85 6.24 -5.47
N ARG A 81 -17.35 5.25 -4.72
CA ARG A 81 -17.99 4.77 -3.49
C ARG A 81 -18.00 5.83 -2.41
N PHE A 82 -16.89 6.54 -2.20
CA PHE A 82 -16.82 7.67 -1.27
C PHE A 82 -17.87 8.75 -1.59
N ASN A 83 -17.92 9.20 -2.85
CA ASN A 83 -18.84 10.24 -3.31
C ASN A 83 -20.30 9.80 -3.20
N GLN A 84 -20.60 8.55 -3.51
CA GLN A 84 -21.93 7.99 -3.29
C GLN A 84 -22.28 7.99 -1.80
N PHE A 85 -21.39 7.54 -0.91
CA PHE A 85 -21.72 7.38 0.51
C PHE A 85 -21.92 8.73 1.22
N LEU A 86 -21.13 9.74 0.88
CA LEU A 86 -21.17 11.05 1.54
C LEU A 86 -21.93 12.12 0.75
N SER A 87 -22.62 11.75 -0.34
CA SER A 87 -23.33 12.72 -1.18
C SER A 87 -22.40 13.85 -1.65
N ASN A 88 -21.31 13.50 -2.33
CA ASN A 88 -20.26 14.42 -2.76
C ASN A 88 -19.85 14.19 -4.24
N ASP A 89 -19.04 15.08 -4.82
CA ASP A 89 -18.50 15.01 -6.18
C ASP A 89 -17.00 15.35 -6.25
N VAL A 90 -16.26 15.00 -5.18
CA VAL A 90 -14.82 15.24 -5.13
C VAL A 90 -14.13 14.39 -6.21
N PRO A 91 -13.29 14.99 -7.08
CA PRO A 91 -12.62 14.23 -8.14
C PRO A 91 -11.44 13.40 -7.63
N GLU A 92 -10.77 13.88 -6.56
CA GLU A 92 -9.59 13.25 -5.96
C GLU A 92 -9.59 13.46 -4.44
N PHE A 93 -9.18 12.45 -3.65
CA PHE A 93 -9.07 12.60 -2.18
C PHE A 93 -8.17 13.75 -1.73
N LYS A 94 -7.20 14.17 -2.56
CA LYS A 94 -6.35 15.35 -2.30
C LYS A 94 -7.14 16.66 -2.25
N GLU A 95 -8.32 16.71 -2.85
CA GLU A 95 -9.18 17.91 -2.94
C GLU A 95 -10.26 17.92 -1.86
N LEU A 96 -10.32 16.87 -1.02
CA LEU A 96 -11.31 16.77 0.03
C LEU A 96 -11.24 18.00 0.98
N PRO A 97 -12.36 18.70 1.21
CA PRO A 97 -12.42 19.82 2.14
C PRO A 97 -12.33 19.33 3.58
N VAL A 98 -11.74 20.14 4.45
CA VAL A 98 -11.78 19.89 5.89
C VAL A 98 -13.14 20.36 6.42
N PRO A 99 -13.83 19.58 7.26
CA PRO A 99 -15.10 20.01 7.83
C PRO A 99 -14.92 21.22 8.75
N ALA A 100 -15.41 22.39 8.31
CA ALA A 100 -15.19 23.66 9.00
C ALA A 100 -15.72 23.66 10.44
N ALA A 101 -16.81 22.92 10.71
CA ALA A 101 -17.42 22.83 12.03
C ALA A 101 -16.52 22.19 13.09
N VAL A 102 -15.54 21.37 12.68
CA VAL A 102 -14.67 20.63 13.61
C VAL A 102 -13.18 20.78 13.30
N ALA A 103 -12.79 21.62 12.33
CA ALA A 103 -11.41 21.80 11.91
C ALA A 103 -10.45 22.13 13.07
N ASP A 104 -10.92 22.93 14.03
CA ASP A 104 -10.15 23.33 15.21
C ASP A 104 -10.33 22.40 16.42
N TRP A 105 -11.23 21.41 16.32
CA TRP A 105 -11.50 20.46 17.40
C TRP A 105 -10.28 19.59 17.70
N ARG A 106 -10.04 19.33 18.99
CA ARG A 106 -8.96 18.48 19.49
C ARG A 106 -9.45 17.50 20.57
N PRO A 107 -8.79 16.35 20.79
CA PRO A 107 -9.27 15.30 21.70
C PRO A 107 -9.43 15.70 23.18
N ASP A 108 -8.79 16.79 23.60
CA ASP A 108 -8.92 17.37 24.95
C ASP A 108 -10.21 18.20 25.15
N GLN A 109 -10.93 18.48 24.06
CA GLN A 109 -12.19 19.21 24.07
C GLN A 109 -13.39 18.24 24.05
N PRO A 110 -14.55 18.64 24.58
CA PRO A 110 -15.77 17.84 24.44
C PRO A 110 -16.09 17.62 22.96
N VAL A 111 -16.53 16.41 22.62
CA VAL A 111 -16.94 16.06 21.25
C VAL A 111 -18.12 16.97 20.84
N PRO A 112 -18.13 17.55 19.63
CA PRO A 112 -19.22 18.40 19.16
C PRO A 112 -20.55 17.65 19.21
N ALA A 113 -21.63 18.31 19.64
CA ALA A 113 -22.93 17.68 19.89
C ALA A 113 -23.45 16.88 18.69
N ALA A 114 -23.30 17.43 17.47
CA ALA A 114 -23.70 16.74 16.24
C ALA A 114 -22.98 15.40 16.05
N VAL A 115 -21.65 15.39 16.25
CA VAL A 115 -20.84 14.18 16.14
C VAL A 115 -21.17 13.20 17.26
N ALA A 116 -21.37 13.68 18.49
CA ALA A 116 -21.74 12.86 19.62
C ALA A 116 -23.09 12.15 19.41
N ASP A 117 -24.12 12.90 18.98
CA ASP A 117 -25.45 12.35 18.68
C ASP A 117 -25.39 11.31 17.55
N TRP A 118 -24.58 11.56 16.51
CA TRP A 118 -24.37 10.60 15.42
C TRP A 118 -23.63 9.34 15.88
N MET A 119 -22.57 9.47 16.67
CA MET A 119 -21.83 8.33 17.22
C MET A 119 -22.69 7.49 18.19
N GLU A 120 -23.58 8.14 18.95
CA GLU A 120 -24.57 7.46 19.80
C GLU A 120 -25.57 6.69 18.95
N PHE A 121 -26.19 7.37 17.98
CA PHE A 121 -27.16 6.78 17.06
C PHE A 121 -26.60 5.61 16.25
N LYS A 122 -25.37 5.71 15.73
CA LYS A 122 -24.71 4.64 14.95
C LYS A 122 -24.66 3.30 15.69
N LYS A 123 -24.59 3.30 17.03
CA LYS A 123 -24.57 2.07 17.83
C LYS A 123 -25.92 1.35 17.84
N THR A 124 -27.00 2.04 17.51
CA THR A 124 -28.36 1.49 17.45
C THR A 124 -28.69 0.86 16.09
N LEU A 125 -27.89 1.16 15.06
CA LEU A 125 -28.14 0.66 13.71
C LEU A 125 -27.89 -0.86 13.61
N PRO A 126 -28.72 -1.59 12.84
CA PRO A 126 -28.44 -2.98 12.52
C PRO A 126 -27.08 -3.14 11.81
N ARG A 127 -26.47 -4.32 11.95
CA ARG A 127 -25.18 -4.63 11.32
C ARG A 127 -25.16 -4.32 9.81
N THR A 128 -26.25 -4.63 9.12
CA THR A 128 -26.43 -4.48 7.67
C THR A 128 -26.39 -3.03 7.18
N TYR A 129 -26.37 -2.05 8.10
CA TYR A 129 -26.26 -0.63 7.77
C TYR A 129 -24.80 -0.14 7.78
N THR A 130 -23.86 -0.99 8.21
CA THR A 130 -22.44 -0.65 8.33
C THR A 130 -21.57 -1.66 7.60
N MET A 131 -20.47 -1.18 7.03
CA MET A 131 -19.49 -2.00 6.30
C MET A 131 -18.10 -1.69 6.84
N LEU A 132 -17.18 -2.66 6.75
CA LEU A 132 -15.77 -2.38 6.97
C LEU A 132 -15.22 -1.61 5.77
N GLY A 133 -14.54 -0.50 6.05
CA GLY A 133 -13.74 0.26 5.11
C GLY A 133 -12.35 -0.36 4.95
N GLY A 134 -11.62 0.06 3.91
CA GLY A 134 -10.28 -0.43 3.63
C GLY A 134 -10.23 -1.90 3.19
N VAL A 135 -11.31 -2.43 2.60
CA VAL A 135 -11.42 -3.83 2.18
C VAL A 135 -11.56 -4.02 0.66
N THR A 136 -11.78 -2.93 -0.06
CA THR A 136 -11.88 -2.89 -1.53
C THR A 136 -10.51 -2.70 -2.16
N ASN A 137 -10.38 -2.80 -3.49
CA ASN A 137 -9.17 -2.45 -4.27
C ASN A 137 -7.81 -2.98 -3.73
N LEU A 138 -7.71 -4.30 -3.51
CA LEU A 138 -6.53 -4.97 -2.94
C LEU A 138 -5.34 -5.09 -3.92
N SER A 139 -5.36 -4.39 -5.05
CA SER A 139 -4.47 -4.63 -6.19
C SER A 139 -3.11 -3.89 -6.13
N ARG A 140 -2.98 -2.89 -5.24
CA ARG A 140 -1.81 -1.98 -5.22
C ARG A 140 -1.00 -2.02 -3.92
N ILE A 141 -1.69 -1.94 -2.79
CA ILE A 141 -1.12 -1.97 -1.44
C ILE A 141 -2.07 -2.81 -0.61
N THR A 142 -1.55 -3.72 0.21
CA THR A 142 -2.36 -4.40 1.23
C THR A 142 -2.93 -3.37 2.21
N PRO A 143 -4.26 -3.16 2.25
CA PRO A 143 -4.85 -2.21 3.20
C PRO A 143 -4.68 -2.68 4.64
N GLU A 144 -4.75 -1.75 5.59
CA GLU A 144 -4.57 -2.07 7.01
C GLU A 144 -5.57 -3.13 7.49
N MET A 145 -6.83 -3.05 7.04
CA MET A 145 -7.87 -4.01 7.42
C MET A 145 -7.57 -5.44 6.94
N GLN A 146 -7.05 -5.56 5.72
CA GLN A 146 -6.61 -6.83 5.14
C GLN A 146 -5.47 -7.45 5.97
N ALA A 147 -4.46 -6.64 6.33
CA ALA A 147 -3.35 -7.10 7.17
C ALA A 147 -3.82 -7.53 8.58
N ARG A 148 -4.77 -6.80 9.17
CA ARG A 148 -5.38 -7.16 10.46
C ARG A 148 -6.12 -8.49 10.39
N TYR A 149 -6.89 -8.71 9.33
CA TYR A 149 -7.64 -9.95 9.13
C TYR A 149 -6.71 -11.16 8.96
N GLN A 150 -5.66 -11.02 8.14
CA GLN A 150 -4.64 -12.05 7.98
C GLN A 150 -3.93 -12.36 9.30
N ALA A 151 -3.56 -11.35 10.08
CA ALA A 151 -2.94 -11.54 11.39
C ALA A 151 -3.86 -12.27 12.38
N TRP A 152 -5.14 -11.90 12.41
CA TRP A 152 -6.16 -12.54 13.25
C TRP A 152 -6.33 -14.03 12.91
N LEU A 153 -6.41 -14.35 11.62
CA LEU A 153 -6.49 -15.74 11.16
C LEU A 153 -5.20 -16.52 11.43
N ARG A 154 -4.02 -15.92 11.23
CA ARG A 154 -2.74 -16.54 11.57
C ARG A 154 -2.66 -16.88 13.06
N GLN A 155 -3.11 -15.99 13.94
CA GLN A 155 -3.16 -16.28 15.37
C GLN A 155 -4.13 -17.44 15.67
N ARG A 156 -5.33 -17.41 15.07
CA ARG A 156 -6.37 -18.44 15.25
C ARG A 156 -5.90 -19.82 14.80
N PHE A 157 -5.20 -19.92 13.68
CA PHE A 157 -4.71 -21.18 13.11
C PHE A 157 -3.24 -21.46 13.45
N LYS A 158 -2.65 -20.75 14.42
CA LYS A 158 -1.24 -20.89 14.84
C LYS A 158 -0.24 -20.83 13.68
N GLY A 159 -0.56 -20.05 12.65
CA GLY A 159 0.22 -19.89 11.42
C GLY A 159 0.07 -21.01 10.38
N SER A 160 -0.68 -22.09 10.68
CA SER A 160 -0.86 -23.21 9.75
C SER A 160 -1.89 -22.88 8.66
N LEU A 161 -1.41 -22.76 7.43
CA LEU A 161 -2.27 -22.56 6.27
C LEU A 161 -3.07 -23.83 5.93
N GLU A 162 -2.51 -25.01 6.20
CA GLU A 162 -3.22 -26.30 6.04
C GLU A 162 -4.44 -26.37 6.98
N ALA A 163 -4.30 -25.95 8.23
CA ALA A 163 -5.40 -25.91 9.18
C ALA A 163 -6.49 -24.90 8.76
N TYR A 164 -6.10 -23.75 8.20
CA TYR A 164 -7.02 -22.77 7.61
C TYR A 164 -7.79 -23.39 6.42
N ASN A 165 -7.07 -24.02 5.49
CA ASN A 165 -7.64 -24.66 4.30
C ASN A 165 -8.62 -25.77 4.67
N GLN A 166 -8.25 -26.65 5.61
CA GLN A 166 -9.13 -27.71 6.11
C GLN A 166 -10.36 -27.16 6.81
N ALA A 167 -10.22 -26.10 7.62
CA ALA A 167 -11.34 -25.55 8.40
C ALA A 167 -12.39 -24.84 7.54
N TYR A 168 -11.98 -24.22 6.43
CA TYR A 168 -12.85 -23.44 5.56
C TYR A 168 -13.10 -24.06 4.19
N GLY A 169 -12.47 -25.18 3.85
CA GLY A 169 -12.57 -25.79 2.51
C GLY A 169 -11.87 -24.96 1.43
N GLU A 170 -10.81 -24.24 1.81
CA GLU A 170 -10.05 -23.35 0.93
C GLU A 170 -8.80 -24.07 0.39
N SER A 171 -8.22 -23.54 -0.67
CA SER A 171 -6.97 -24.04 -1.27
C SER A 171 -5.91 -22.94 -1.35
N ALA A 172 -5.80 -22.11 -0.31
CA ALA A 172 -4.82 -21.05 -0.22
C ALA A 172 -3.40 -21.65 -0.19
N GLN A 173 -2.50 -21.12 -1.00
CA GLN A 173 -1.08 -21.46 -1.01
C GLN A 173 -0.25 -20.45 -0.21
N GLN A 174 -0.72 -19.20 -0.13
CA GLN A 174 -0.05 -18.12 0.57
C GLN A 174 -1.04 -17.27 1.37
N TRP A 175 -0.63 -16.87 2.57
CA TRP A 175 -1.43 -16.01 3.44
C TRP A 175 -1.67 -14.63 2.82
N GLU A 176 -0.63 -14.04 2.24
CA GLU A 176 -0.63 -12.67 1.74
C GLU A 176 -1.54 -12.48 0.52
N GLN A 177 -1.56 -13.47 -0.39
CA GLN A 177 -2.27 -13.39 -1.67
C GLN A 177 -3.65 -14.05 -1.64
N ASP A 178 -3.79 -15.22 -1.01
CA ASP A 178 -5.00 -16.04 -1.14
C ASP A 178 -6.00 -15.83 0.01
N VAL A 179 -5.54 -15.33 1.16
CA VAL A 179 -6.39 -15.13 2.34
C VAL A 179 -6.90 -13.70 2.37
N LEU A 180 -8.04 -13.47 1.73
CA LEU A 180 -8.69 -12.15 1.60
C LEU A 180 -9.79 -11.93 2.63
N VAL A 181 -9.93 -10.69 3.09
CA VAL A 181 -11.05 -10.25 3.93
C VAL A 181 -12.35 -10.33 3.12
N PRO A 182 -13.41 -10.94 3.66
CA PRO A 182 -14.73 -10.90 3.04
C PRO A 182 -15.21 -9.46 2.85
N ILE A 183 -15.75 -9.17 1.66
CA ILE A 183 -16.31 -7.87 1.33
C ILE A 183 -17.83 -7.92 1.55
N GLU A 184 -18.32 -7.09 2.47
CA GLU A 184 -19.75 -6.83 2.62
C GLU A 184 -20.14 -5.63 1.76
N ASP A 185 -21.09 -5.80 0.84
CA ASP A 185 -21.59 -4.69 0.02
C ASP A 185 -23.10 -4.48 0.16
N TRP A 186 -23.49 -4.05 1.36
CA TRP A 186 -24.90 -3.82 1.70
C TRP A 186 -25.58 -2.73 0.86
N ASN A 187 -24.83 -1.92 0.11
CA ASN A 187 -25.42 -0.93 -0.80
C ASN A 187 -25.89 -1.53 -2.13
N GLN A 188 -25.46 -2.74 -2.46
CA GLN A 188 -25.94 -3.44 -3.66
C GLN A 188 -27.21 -4.21 -3.32
N ARG A 189 -28.31 -3.93 -4.04
CA ARG A 189 -29.60 -4.59 -3.80
C ARG A 189 -29.55 -6.11 -3.92
N SER A 190 -28.71 -6.62 -4.82
CA SER A 190 -28.53 -8.05 -5.07
C SER A 190 -27.53 -8.73 -4.13
N TYR A 191 -26.82 -7.98 -3.27
CA TYR A 191 -25.83 -8.55 -2.39
C TYR A 191 -26.48 -9.49 -1.36
N GLN A 192 -25.88 -10.68 -1.21
CA GLN A 192 -26.26 -11.65 -0.20
C GLN A 192 -24.99 -12.21 0.45
N PRO A 193 -24.89 -12.25 1.79
CA PRO A 193 -23.79 -12.93 2.46
C PRO A 193 -23.89 -14.44 2.24
N VAL A 194 -22.75 -15.08 2.04
CA VAL A 194 -22.66 -16.55 2.03
C VAL A 194 -22.50 -17.02 3.47
N GLU A 195 -23.59 -17.49 4.08
CA GLU A 195 -23.63 -17.95 5.47
C GLU A 195 -22.88 -19.28 5.63
N ASN A 196 -21.56 -19.17 5.82
CA ASN A 196 -20.67 -20.30 6.07
C ASN A 196 -19.78 -20.05 7.31
N ARG A 197 -19.02 -21.05 7.73
CA ARG A 197 -18.13 -20.95 8.90
C ARG A 197 -17.13 -19.80 8.79
N LYS A 198 -16.59 -19.55 7.59
CA LYS A 198 -15.64 -18.45 7.33
C LYS A 198 -16.30 -17.09 7.55
N TYR A 199 -17.53 -16.91 7.07
CA TYR A 199 -18.30 -15.69 7.30
C TYR A 199 -18.62 -15.49 8.79
N GLN A 200 -19.01 -16.55 9.50
CA GLN A 200 -19.26 -16.48 10.94
C GLN A 200 -18.01 -16.10 11.76
N ASP A 201 -16.83 -16.59 11.36
CA ASP A 201 -15.56 -16.18 11.98
C ASP A 201 -15.16 -14.75 11.57
N PHE A 202 -15.43 -14.33 10.33
CA PHE A 202 -15.29 -12.94 9.91
C PHE A 202 -16.17 -11.98 10.73
N LEU A 203 -17.40 -12.37 11.08
CA LEU A 203 -18.28 -11.55 11.93
C LEU A 203 -17.69 -11.32 13.33
N LYS A 204 -16.95 -12.29 13.88
CA LYS A 204 -16.23 -12.13 15.16
C LYS A 204 -15.08 -11.13 15.00
N PHE A 205 -14.27 -11.29 13.95
CA PHE A 205 -13.20 -10.33 13.62
C PHE A 205 -13.77 -8.92 13.44
N ARG A 206 -14.87 -8.77 12.70
CA ARG A 206 -15.56 -7.51 12.45
C ARG A 206 -15.98 -6.84 13.76
N ALA A 207 -16.55 -7.59 14.71
CA ALA A 207 -17.00 -7.06 15.99
C ALA A 207 -15.86 -6.51 16.88
N GLU A 208 -14.62 -6.97 16.67
CA GLU A 208 -13.43 -6.51 17.40
C GLU A 208 -12.80 -5.24 16.80
N GLN A 209 -13.28 -4.76 15.64
CA GLN A 209 -12.66 -3.62 14.96
C GLN A 209 -13.09 -2.27 15.57
N PRO A 210 -12.17 -1.29 15.65
CA PRO A 210 -12.52 0.08 16.06
C PRO A 210 -13.55 0.75 15.13
N ALA A 211 -14.38 1.63 15.71
CA ALA A 211 -15.44 2.36 15.00
C ALA A 211 -14.95 3.12 13.74
N ARG A 212 -13.70 3.61 13.77
CA ARG A 212 -13.05 4.37 12.69
C ARG A 212 -13.02 3.64 11.34
N TYR A 213 -13.01 2.32 11.38
CA TYR A 213 -12.99 1.50 10.17
C TYR A 213 -14.36 1.28 9.56
N PHE A 214 -15.44 1.69 10.21
CA PHE A 214 -16.78 1.46 9.69
C PHE A 214 -17.24 2.62 8.83
N THR A 215 -17.70 2.29 7.63
CA THR A 215 -18.51 3.15 6.77
C THR A 215 -19.98 2.82 7.01
N THR A 216 -20.85 3.80 6.81
CA THR A 216 -22.31 3.62 6.91
C THR A 216 -22.86 3.65 5.48
N ALA A 217 -23.82 2.77 5.20
CA ALA A 217 -24.59 2.84 3.97
C ALA A 217 -25.27 4.22 3.84
N SER A 218 -25.63 4.64 2.63
CA SER A 218 -26.26 5.94 2.41
C SER A 218 -27.42 5.81 1.44
N GLY A 219 -28.65 6.01 1.94
CA GLY A 219 -29.84 5.96 1.11
C GLY A 219 -29.99 7.18 0.23
N ASP A 220 -29.72 8.36 0.82
CA ASP A 220 -29.67 9.62 0.08
C ASP A 220 -28.62 9.55 -1.02
N GLY A 221 -27.45 9.00 -0.73
CA GLY A 221 -26.35 8.81 -1.66
C GLY A 221 -26.70 7.94 -2.87
N LEU A 222 -27.28 6.76 -2.61
CA LEU A 222 -27.77 5.87 -3.67
C LEU A 222 -28.82 6.56 -4.55
N PHE A 223 -29.76 7.27 -3.94
CA PHE A 223 -30.83 7.95 -4.67
C PHE A 223 -30.32 9.10 -5.53
N GLN A 224 -29.42 9.92 -4.98
CA GLN A 224 -28.81 11.03 -5.69
C GLN A 224 -27.95 10.56 -6.87
N ASP A 225 -27.21 9.46 -6.71
CA ASP A 225 -26.40 8.88 -7.78
C ASP A 225 -27.29 8.28 -8.89
N TRP A 226 -28.40 7.62 -8.53
CA TRP A 226 -29.39 7.16 -9.49
C TRP A 226 -30.04 8.32 -10.26
N LEU A 227 -30.42 9.40 -9.57
CA LEU A 227 -30.93 10.61 -10.22
C LEU A 227 -29.88 11.26 -11.14
N ARG A 228 -28.60 11.22 -10.77
CA ARG A 228 -27.49 11.69 -11.60
C ARG A 228 -27.39 10.91 -12.90
N LEU A 229 -27.50 9.58 -12.85
CA LEU A 229 -27.49 8.74 -14.04
C LEU A 229 -28.69 9.02 -14.95
N ARG A 230 -29.84 9.38 -14.36
CA ARG A 230 -31.09 9.67 -15.10
C ARG A 230 -31.15 11.08 -15.71
N TYR A 231 -30.80 12.10 -14.94
CA TYR A 231 -30.99 13.52 -15.28
C TYR A 231 -29.69 14.26 -15.62
N GLY A 232 -28.53 13.60 -15.44
CA GLY A 232 -27.22 14.18 -15.64
C GLY A 232 -26.57 14.70 -14.35
N ALA A 233 -25.32 15.16 -14.46
CA ALA A 233 -24.57 15.65 -13.31
C ALA A 233 -25.11 16.94 -12.69
N GLU A 234 -25.68 17.82 -13.53
CA GLU A 234 -26.23 19.12 -13.15
C GLU A 234 -27.62 19.01 -12.53
N VAL A 235 -27.96 19.88 -11.59
CA VAL A 235 -29.27 19.88 -10.92
C VAL A 235 -30.39 20.51 -11.78
N ALA A 236 -30.04 21.31 -12.79
CA ALA A 236 -31.03 22.06 -13.57
C ALA A 236 -32.05 21.17 -14.33
N PRO A 237 -31.65 20.06 -14.99
CA PRO A 237 -32.61 19.14 -15.62
C PRO A 237 -33.54 18.48 -14.60
N LEU A 238 -33.02 18.12 -13.42
CA LEU A 238 -33.81 17.56 -12.33
C LEU A 238 -34.85 18.59 -11.82
N ASN A 239 -34.41 19.82 -11.55
CA ASN A 239 -35.29 20.92 -11.14
C ASN A 239 -36.41 21.17 -12.14
N LYS A 240 -36.09 21.15 -13.44
CA LYS A 240 -37.08 21.29 -14.51
C LYS A 240 -38.10 20.15 -14.48
N ALA A 241 -37.66 18.91 -14.27
CA ALA A 241 -38.55 17.75 -14.21
C ALA A 241 -39.41 17.70 -12.95
N TRP A 242 -38.86 18.13 -11.82
CA TRP A 242 -39.50 18.05 -10.49
C TRP A 242 -40.24 19.32 -10.08
N GLY A 243 -40.10 20.41 -10.83
CA GLY A 243 -40.67 21.71 -10.46
C GLY A 243 -40.02 22.30 -9.21
N THR A 244 -38.74 21.97 -8.95
CA THR A 244 -37.99 22.38 -7.74
C THR A 244 -36.95 23.44 -8.07
N ASN A 245 -36.32 24.00 -7.03
CA ASN A 245 -35.26 25.00 -7.17
C ASN A 245 -34.06 24.67 -6.27
N PHE A 246 -33.62 23.41 -6.28
CA PHE A 246 -32.43 22.98 -5.54
C PHE A 246 -31.18 23.65 -6.13
N LYS A 247 -30.27 24.10 -5.27
CA LYS A 247 -29.00 24.70 -5.72
C LYS A 247 -27.98 23.64 -6.09
N SER A 248 -28.09 22.47 -5.48
CA SER A 248 -27.24 21.31 -5.73
C SER A 248 -28.06 20.04 -5.65
N ARG A 249 -27.68 19.02 -6.42
CA ARG A 249 -28.32 17.69 -6.33
C ARG A 249 -28.18 17.05 -4.93
N PHE A 250 -27.17 17.47 -4.16
CA PHE A 250 -26.95 16.97 -2.79
C PHE A 250 -27.96 17.53 -1.77
N GLU A 251 -28.78 18.52 -2.17
CA GLU A 251 -29.94 18.97 -1.38
C GLU A 251 -31.12 18.00 -1.47
N VAL A 252 -31.15 17.13 -2.48
CA VAL A 252 -32.22 16.15 -2.70
C VAL A 252 -32.12 15.04 -1.67
N ARG A 253 -33.21 14.76 -0.97
CA ARG A 253 -33.29 13.74 0.07
C ARG A 253 -34.26 12.64 -0.35
N LEU A 254 -33.93 11.40 -0.02
CA LEU A 254 -34.84 10.28 -0.21
C LEU A 254 -35.98 10.40 0.81
N ALA A 255 -37.21 10.50 0.31
CA ALA A 255 -38.38 10.62 1.15
C ALA A 255 -38.70 9.27 1.84
N GLU A 256 -39.16 9.32 3.09
CA GLU A 256 -39.63 8.11 3.80
C GLU A 256 -40.85 7.50 3.12
N ARG A 257 -41.75 8.34 2.62
CA ARG A 257 -43.02 7.95 2.00
C ARG A 257 -43.08 8.49 0.58
N ARG A 258 -43.96 7.88 -0.21
CA ARG A 258 -44.28 8.32 -1.58
C ARG A 258 -44.55 9.84 -1.61
N PRO A 259 -43.76 10.64 -2.36
CA PRO A 259 -43.99 12.07 -2.49
C PRO A 259 -45.35 12.40 -3.14
N ALA A 260 -45.91 13.57 -2.82
CA ALA A 260 -47.16 14.02 -3.42
C ALA A 260 -47.00 14.48 -4.88
N HIS A 261 -45.81 15.00 -5.25
CA HIS A 261 -45.56 15.49 -6.60
C HIS A 261 -45.48 14.31 -7.60
N PRO A 262 -46.27 14.27 -8.69
CA PRO A 262 -46.38 13.08 -9.55
C PRO A 262 -45.06 12.58 -10.12
N ARG A 263 -44.19 13.49 -10.58
CA ARG A 263 -42.89 13.09 -11.15
C ARG A 263 -41.93 12.55 -10.08
N GLN A 264 -41.96 13.16 -8.89
CA GLN A 264 -41.14 12.71 -7.76
C GLN A 264 -41.63 11.35 -7.26
N ALA A 265 -42.95 11.17 -7.19
CA ALA A 265 -43.59 9.91 -6.83
C ALA A 265 -43.16 8.78 -7.76
N LYS A 266 -43.16 9.02 -9.08
CA LYS A 266 -42.73 8.03 -10.08
C LYS A 266 -41.25 7.69 -9.96
N ASP A 267 -40.39 8.70 -9.82
CA ASP A 267 -38.94 8.47 -9.68
C ASP A 267 -38.60 7.76 -8.35
N TRP A 268 -39.26 8.15 -7.26
CA TRP A 268 -39.14 7.50 -5.96
C TRP A 268 -39.60 6.04 -6.02
N GLU A 269 -40.75 5.78 -6.63
CA GLU A 269 -41.31 4.44 -6.73
C GLU A 269 -40.42 3.51 -7.56
N GLU A 270 -39.92 3.98 -8.70
CA GLU A 270 -38.98 3.22 -9.53
C GLU A 270 -37.70 2.90 -8.75
N PHE A 271 -37.07 3.89 -8.12
CA PHE A 271 -35.86 3.70 -7.34
C PHE A 271 -36.04 2.72 -6.16
N VAL A 272 -37.11 2.89 -5.37
CA VAL A 272 -37.37 2.02 -4.21
C VAL A 272 -37.66 0.58 -4.66
N ARG A 273 -38.33 0.40 -5.80
CA ARG A 273 -38.67 -0.92 -6.34
C ARG A 273 -37.51 -1.60 -7.07
N THR A 274 -36.58 -0.89 -7.70
CA THR A 274 -35.54 -1.54 -8.53
C THR A 274 -34.12 -1.41 -7.98
N GLU A 275 -33.81 -0.36 -7.22
CA GLU A 275 -32.43 -0.04 -6.83
C GLU A 275 -32.17 -0.18 -5.33
N LEU A 276 -33.15 0.18 -4.49
CA LEU A 276 -32.92 0.29 -3.06
C LEU A 276 -32.75 -1.11 -2.42
N PRO A 277 -31.69 -1.37 -1.63
CA PRO A 277 -31.50 -2.66 -0.95
C PRO A 277 -32.64 -3.06 -0.01
N SER A 278 -32.88 -4.37 0.14
CA SER A 278 -34.02 -4.92 0.90
C SER A 278 -34.11 -4.36 2.32
N GLN A 279 -32.98 -4.21 3.00
CA GLN A 279 -32.94 -3.75 4.40
C GLN A 279 -33.47 -2.32 4.59
N PHE A 280 -33.56 -1.51 3.53
CA PHE A 280 -34.07 -0.15 3.60
C PHE A 280 -35.53 -0.03 3.20
N VAL A 281 -36.18 -1.11 2.77
CA VAL A 281 -37.58 -1.10 2.34
C VAL A 281 -38.44 -1.84 3.35
N GLY A 282 -39.37 -1.12 3.97
CA GLY A 282 -40.39 -1.71 4.81
C GLY A 282 -41.80 -1.55 4.24
N ALA A 283 -42.72 -2.33 4.78
CA ALA A 283 -44.12 -2.32 4.41
C ALA A 283 -44.98 -2.08 5.65
N ASP A 284 -46.05 -1.31 5.50
CA ASP A 284 -47.00 -1.06 6.57
C ASP A 284 -47.64 -2.37 7.07
N PRO A 285 -48.02 -2.46 8.36
CA PRO A 285 -48.63 -3.67 8.93
C PRO A 285 -49.88 -4.15 8.14
N GLU A 286 -50.62 -3.22 7.54
CA GLU A 286 -51.78 -3.48 6.69
C GLU A 286 -51.44 -4.27 5.41
N ALA A 287 -50.17 -4.33 5.00
CA ALA A 287 -49.72 -5.12 3.86
C ALA A 287 -49.58 -6.62 4.18
N ALA A 288 -49.69 -7.04 5.44
CA ALA A 288 -49.53 -8.44 5.84
C ALA A 288 -50.44 -9.43 5.07
N PRO A 289 -51.74 -9.15 4.82
CA PRO A 289 -52.58 -10.04 4.02
C PRO A 289 -52.11 -10.15 2.56
N LEU A 290 -51.57 -9.08 1.97
CA LEU A 290 -51.04 -9.08 0.61
C LEU A 290 -49.78 -9.96 0.53
N TYR A 291 -48.89 -9.81 1.51
CA TYR A 291 -47.66 -10.62 1.58
C TYR A 291 -47.96 -12.12 1.70
N ARG A 292 -48.93 -12.48 2.55
CA ARG A 292 -49.35 -13.88 2.72
C ARG A 292 -49.97 -14.47 1.45
N ARG A 293 -50.80 -13.69 0.74
CA ARG A 293 -51.38 -14.10 -0.55
C ARG A 293 -50.32 -14.27 -1.62
N PHE A 294 -49.36 -13.34 -1.69
CA PHE A 294 -48.21 -13.44 -2.59
C PHE A 294 -47.42 -14.72 -2.34
N LEU A 295 -47.06 -15.02 -1.08
CA LEU A 295 -46.35 -16.26 -0.75
C LEU A 295 -47.20 -17.51 -1.05
N ALA A 296 -48.50 -17.48 -0.77
CA ALA A 296 -49.38 -18.59 -1.10
C ALA A 296 -49.40 -18.86 -2.61
N GLN A 297 -49.39 -17.83 -3.45
CA GLN A 297 -49.32 -17.97 -4.90
C GLN A 297 -47.95 -18.46 -5.37
N GLN A 298 -46.86 -17.86 -4.86
CA GLN A 298 -45.48 -18.19 -5.20
C GLN A 298 -45.11 -19.65 -4.90
N TYR A 299 -45.71 -20.22 -3.84
CA TYR A 299 -45.48 -21.59 -3.40
C TYR A 299 -46.65 -22.54 -3.70
N GLU A 300 -47.53 -22.18 -4.65
CA GLU A 300 -48.64 -23.02 -5.12
C GLU A 300 -49.56 -23.53 -3.97
N GLY A 301 -49.72 -22.74 -2.92
CA GLY A 301 -50.50 -23.09 -1.73
C GLY A 301 -49.82 -24.09 -0.79
N SER A 302 -48.58 -24.51 -1.04
CA SER A 302 -47.85 -25.46 -0.21
C SER A 302 -47.05 -24.77 0.90
N ILE A 303 -47.59 -24.77 2.12
CA ILE A 303 -46.88 -24.26 3.30
C ILE A 303 -45.62 -25.06 3.62
N ASP A 304 -45.59 -26.35 3.28
CA ASP A 304 -44.42 -27.21 3.47
C ASP A 304 -43.25 -26.82 2.57
N LEU A 305 -43.52 -26.40 1.32
CA LEU A 305 -42.47 -25.90 0.42
C LEU A 305 -41.89 -24.59 0.94
N LEU A 306 -42.73 -23.65 1.39
CA LEU A 306 -42.30 -22.41 2.02
C LEU A 306 -41.42 -22.71 3.24
N ASN A 307 -41.91 -23.53 4.18
CA ASN A 307 -41.20 -23.92 5.39
C ASN A 307 -39.83 -24.55 5.09
N ARG A 308 -39.73 -25.40 4.06
CA ARG A 308 -38.45 -25.98 3.62
C ARG A 308 -37.47 -24.92 3.10
N ARG A 309 -37.95 -23.92 2.34
CA ARG A 309 -37.10 -22.86 1.78
C ARG A 309 -36.69 -21.81 2.82
N TYR A 310 -37.58 -21.51 3.76
CA TYR A 310 -37.38 -20.49 4.80
C TYR A 310 -36.71 -21.06 6.06
N GLY A 311 -36.67 -22.39 6.20
CA GLY A 311 -36.20 -23.04 7.41
C GLY A 311 -37.15 -22.83 8.60
N THR A 312 -38.44 -22.66 8.34
CA THR A 312 -39.49 -22.35 9.32
C THR A 312 -40.43 -23.53 9.54
N ARG A 313 -41.37 -23.39 10.48
CA ARG A 313 -42.37 -24.42 10.83
C ARG A 313 -43.74 -23.79 11.05
N TRP A 314 -44.18 -22.96 10.12
CA TRP A 314 -45.48 -22.32 10.18
C TRP A 314 -46.60 -23.31 9.85
N ALA A 315 -47.72 -23.22 10.59
CA ALA A 315 -48.86 -24.11 10.40
C ALA A 315 -49.70 -23.79 9.16
N SER A 316 -49.74 -22.52 8.75
CA SER A 316 -50.46 -22.03 7.56
C SER A 316 -49.87 -20.69 7.08
N PHE A 317 -50.31 -20.20 5.92
CA PHE A 317 -49.92 -18.87 5.45
C PHE A 317 -50.45 -17.73 6.34
N ASP A 318 -51.54 -17.95 7.07
CA ASP A 318 -52.17 -16.92 7.94
C ASP A 318 -51.31 -16.53 9.13
N VAL A 319 -50.40 -17.40 9.56
CA VAL A 319 -49.49 -17.14 10.68
C VAL A 319 -48.12 -16.63 10.25
N VAL A 320 -47.87 -16.51 8.94
CA VAL A 320 -46.62 -15.97 8.41
C VAL A 320 -46.54 -14.48 8.77
N PRO A 321 -45.50 -14.03 9.50
CA PRO A 321 -45.35 -12.65 9.88
C PRO A 321 -44.85 -11.82 8.70
N LEU A 322 -45.36 -10.59 8.57
CA LEU A 322 -44.71 -9.59 7.75
C LEU A 322 -43.35 -9.25 8.40
N PRO A 323 -42.25 -9.19 7.63
CA PRO A 323 -40.96 -8.81 8.18
C PRO A 323 -41.01 -7.46 8.89
N PRO A 324 -40.53 -7.36 10.15
CA PRO A 324 -40.54 -6.10 10.85
C PRO A 324 -39.47 -5.17 10.26
N PRO A 325 -39.64 -3.84 10.37
CA PRO A 325 -38.83 -2.84 9.69
C PRO A 325 -37.30 -3.03 9.76
N GLN A 326 -36.76 -3.46 10.91
CA GLN A 326 -35.31 -3.65 11.11
C GLN A 326 -34.84 -5.10 10.99
N LYS A 327 -35.75 -6.04 10.64
CA LYS A 327 -35.42 -7.46 10.41
C LYS A 327 -35.97 -7.95 9.08
N VAL A 328 -36.01 -7.05 8.10
CA VAL A 328 -36.26 -7.43 6.71
C VAL A 328 -35.20 -8.44 6.27
N PRO A 329 -35.56 -9.50 5.51
CA PRO A 329 -34.59 -10.47 5.08
C PRO A 329 -33.52 -9.88 4.14
N VAL A 330 -32.29 -10.34 4.31
CA VAL A 330 -31.10 -9.84 3.58
C VAL A 330 -30.26 -10.97 2.97
N ALA A 331 -30.77 -12.20 2.97
CA ALA A 331 -30.12 -13.34 2.35
C ALA A 331 -31.15 -14.42 1.95
N GLY A 332 -30.78 -15.22 0.96
CA GLY A 332 -31.49 -16.43 0.56
C GLY A 332 -32.87 -16.18 -0.04
N MET A 333 -33.70 -17.23 -0.05
CA MET A 333 -35.06 -17.18 -0.58
C MET A 333 -35.95 -16.13 0.10
N PRO A 334 -35.91 -15.94 1.44
CA PRO A 334 -36.71 -14.90 2.08
C PRO A 334 -36.44 -13.48 1.57
N GLN A 335 -35.20 -13.17 1.20
CA GLN A 335 -34.86 -11.87 0.60
C GLN A 335 -35.37 -11.78 -0.84
N ALA A 336 -35.20 -12.84 -1.65
CA ALA A 336 -35.68 -12.86 -3.02
C ALA A 336 -37.19 -12.65 -3.10
N ASP A 337 -37.95 -13.39 -2.27
CA ASP A 337 -39.41 -13.25 -2.19
C ASP A 337 -39.82 -11.87 -1.65
N TRP A 338 -39.07 -11.31 -0.69
CA TRP A 338 -39.33 -9.96 -0.19
C TRP A 338 -39.14 -8.89 -1.28
N LEU A 339 -38.04 -8.96 -2.03
CA LEU A 339 -37.77 -8.05 -3.13
C LEU A 339 -38.83 -8.17 -4.23
N ALA A 340 -39.23 -9.39 -4.59
CA ALA A 340 -40.31 -9.62 -5.57
C ALA A 340 -41.67 -9.10 -5.07
N PHE A 341 -42.00 -9.30 -3.78
CA PHE A 341 -43.21 -8.73 -3.19
C PHE A 341 -43.22 -7.19 -3.25
N VAL A 342 -42.09 -6.56 -2.91
CA VAL A 342 -41.90 -5.11 -2.99
C VAL A 342 -41.98 -4.62 -4.43
N GLU A 343 -41.47 -5.37 -5.40
CA GLU A 343 -41.44 -4.97 -6.80
C GLU A 343 -42.82 -5.10 -7.47
N ASP A 344 -43.49 -6.24 -7.31
CA ASP A 344 -44.64 -6.63 -8.14
C ASP A 344 -46.01 -6.44 -7.47
N VAL A 345 -46.07 -6.46 -6.13
CA VAL A 345 -47.36 -6.61 -5.42
C VAL A 345 -47.66 -5.45 -4.47
N LEU A 346 -46.67 -4.97 -3.73
CA LEU A 346 -46.88 -3.99 -2.66
C LEU A 346 -47.29 -2.61 -3.22
N PRO A 347 -48.47 -2.06 -2.85
CA PRO A 347 -48.88 -0.72 -3.27
C PRO A 347 -47.89 0.34 -2.77
N ALA A 348 -47.59 1.34 -3.60
CA ALA A 348 -46.57 2.36 -3.30
C ALA A 348 -46.89 3.18 -2.05
N GLU A 349 -48.17 3.33 -1.70
CA GLU A 349 -48.65 4.03 -0.51
C GLU A 349 -48.31 3.28 0.77
N MET A 350 -48.22 1.95 0.72
CA MET A 350 -47.91 1.07 1.85
C MET A 350 -46.39 0.86 2.04
N ILE A 351 -45.57 1.44 1.17
CA ILE A 351 -44.10 1.36 1.25
C ILE A 351 -43.58 2.50 2.12
N TYR A 352 -42.62 2.18 2.98
CA TYR A 352 -41.79 3.18 3.64
C TYR A 352 -40.31 2.85 3.55
N VAL A 353 -39.49 3.89 3.54
CA VAL A 353 -38.03 3.80 3.44
C VAL A 353 -37.38 4.01 4.81
N GLN A 354 -36.41 3.16 5.13
CA GLN A 354 -35.66 3.18 6.40
C GLN A 354 -34.16 3.24 6.19
N VAL A 355 -33.70 4.36 5.66
CA VAL A 355 -32.26 4.61 5.46
C VAL A 355 -31.67 5.32 6.69
N PRO A 356 -30.34 5.21 6.93
CA PRO A 356 -29.67 5.83 8.08
C PRO A 356 -30.02 7.31 8.27
N GLU A 357 -30.15 8.07 7.18
CA GLU A 357 -30.46 9.50 7.21
C GLU A 357 -31.86 9.78 7.78
N ILE A 358 -32.87 8.98 7.39
CA ILE A 358 -34.25 9.11 7.89
C ILE A 358 -34.29 8.71 9.37
N LEU A 359 -33.69 7.58 9.71
CA LEU A 359 -33.68 7.07 11.08
C LEU A 359 -32.96 8.03 12.03
N PHE A 360 -31.87 8.66 11.58
CA PHE A 360 -31.14 9.65 12.36
C PHE A 360 -31.97 10.92 12.60
N ARG A 361 -32.66 11.44 11.57
CA ARG A 361 -33.57 12.59 11.74
C ARG A 361 -34.66 12.29 12.76
N LYS A 362 -35.27 11.10 12.72
CA LYS A 362 -36.25 10.67 13.73
C LYS A 362 -35.67 10.59 15.14
N HIS A 363 -34.45 10.08 15.27
CA HIS A 363 -33.75 10.06 16.55
C HIS A 363 -33.54 11.48 17.11
N LEU A 364 -33.15 12.43 16.26
CA LEU A 364 -32.98 13.83 16.65
C LEU A 364 -34.32 14.51 16.99
N GLU A 365 -35.38 14.23 16.23
CA GLU A 365 -36.74 14.70 16.54
C GLU A 365 -37.19 14.21 17.91
N GLN A 366 -36.97 12.94 18.23
CA GLN A 366 -37.29 12.37 19.55
C GLN A 366 -36.47 13.00 20.68
N ARG A 367 -35.18 13.29 20.42
CA ARG A 367 -34.26 13.84 21.44
C ARG A 367 -34.47 15.32 21.72
N TYR A 368 -34.67 16.13 20.68
CA TYR A 368 -34.72 17.59 20.78
C TYR A 368 -36.13 18.17 20.69
N GLY A 369 -37.11 17.41 20.18
CA GLY A 369 -38.51 17.82 20.00
C GLY A 369 -38.75 18.91 18.94
N SER A 370 -37.78 19.81 18.70
CA SER A 370 -37.89 20.91 17.75
C SER A 370 -36.55 21.26 17.11
N VAL A 371 -36.58 21.74 15.86
CA VAL A 371 -35.38 22.20 15.13
C VAL A 371 -34.71 23.38 15.82
N ALA A 372 -35.47 24.22 16.53
CA ALA A 372 -34.91 25.32 17.32
C ALA A 372 -34.02 24.83 18.47
N SER A 373 -34.43 23.76 19.16
CA SER A 373 -33.64 23.15 20.23
C SER A 373 -32.40 22.44 19.68
N LEU A 374 -32.54 21.73 18.56
CA LEU A 374 -31.40 21.16 17.82
C LEU A 374 -30.39 22.24 17.42
N ASN A 375 -30.85 23.32 16.78
CA ASN A 375 -30.01 24.42 16.34
C ASN A 375 -29.25 25.09 17.51
N LYS A 376 -29.90 25.21 18.67
CA LYS A 376 -29.24 25.71 19.89
C LYS A 376 -28.13 24.77 20.36
N ALA A 377 -28.34 23.46 20.31
CA ALA A 377 -27.36 22.46 20.73
C ALA A 377 -26.20 22.32 19.73
N TRP A 378 -26.48 22.35 18.43
CA TRP A 378 -25.51 22.13 17.37
C TRP A 378 -24.86 23.41 16.85
N GLY A 379 -25.38 24.59 17.22
CA GLY A 379 -24.90 25.87 16.69
C GLY A 379 -25.28 26.10 15.22
N THR A 380 -26.33 25.44 14.74
CA THR A 380 -26.77 25.46 13.33
C THR A 380 -27.98 26.39 13.10
N LYS A 381 -28.38 26.55 11.84
CA LYS A 381 -29.52 27.39 11.43
C LYS A 381 -30.47 26.66 10.49
N TYR A 382 -30.74 25.39 10.76
CA TYR A 382 -31.68 24.61 9.96
C TYR A 382 -33.11 25.13 10.11
N THR A 383 -33.86 25.12 9.01
CA THR A 383 -35.29 25.48 9.04
C THR A 383 -36.20 24.28 9.25
N SER A 384 -35.70 23.07 8.97
CA SER A 384 -36.42 21.80 9.10
C SER A 384 -35.43 20.66 9.40
N PHE A 385 -35.90 19.60 10.07
CA PHE A 385 -35.12 18.37 10.25
C PHE A 385 -34.73 17.73 8.91
N LEU A 386 -35.49 17.96 7.83
CA LEU A 386 -35.15 17.45 6.49
C LEU A 386 -33.80 17.96 5.97
N GLN A 387 -33.33 19.13 6.43
CA GLN A 387 -32.03 19.69 6.05
C GLN A 387 -30.86 19.04 6.81
N VAL A 388 -31.16 18.30 7.88
CA VAL A 388 -30.13 17.69 8.72
C VAL A 388 -29.61 16.44 8.03
N ALA A 389 -28.32 16.45 7.71
CA ALA A 389 -27.58 15.29 7.25
C ALA A 389 -26.75 14.71 8.40
N PRO A 390 -26.48 13.40 8.39
CA PRO A 390 -25.46 12.83 9.28
C PRO A 390 -24.10 13.53 9.11
N PRO A 391 -23.41 13.87 10.20
CA PRO A 391 -22.11 14.55 10.18
C PRO A 391 -20.97 13.57 9.86
N TYR A 392 -21.02 12.95 8.67
CA TYR A 392 -20.10 11.88 8.26
C TYR A 392 -18.63 12.35 8.29
N MET A 393 -18.33 13.48 7.63
CA MET A 393 -16.95 13.98 7.54
C MET A 393 -16.44 14.53 8.87
N GLU A 394 -17.29 15.20 9.64
CA GLU A 394 -16.95 15.69 10.98
C GLU A 394 -16.63 14.53 11.92
N THR A 395 -17.36 13.42 11.79
CA THR A 395 -17.10 12.18 12.54
C THR A 395 -15.76 11.58 12.14
N ASP A 396 -15.48 11.48 10.83
CA ASP A 396 -14.18 11.02 10.33
C ASP A 396 -13.02 11.89 10.83
N TRP A 397 -13.22 13.21 10.93
CA TRP A 397 -12.22 14.13 11.48
C TRP A 397 -11.97 13.87 12.97
N VAL A 398 -13.02 13.73 13.77
CA VAL A 398 -12.94 13.42 15.20
C VAL A 398 -12.25 12.07 15.43
N GLU A 399 -12.65 11.03 14.69
CA GLU A 399 -12.04 9.70 14.75
C GLU A 399 -10.55 9.74 14.39
N MET A 400 -10.18 10.48 13.33
CA MET A 400 -8.79 10.68 12.93
C MET A 400 -7.98 11.40 14.01
N GLN A 401 -8.53 12.46 14.61
CA GLN A 401 -7.84 13.25 15.64
C GLN A 401 -7.56 12.43 16.91
N VAL A 402 -8.52 11.61 17.33
CA VAL A 402 -8.37 10.69 18.48
C VAL A 402 -7.19 9.73 18.23
N ASP A 403 -7.08 9.18 17.02
CA ASP A 403 -6.11 8.14 16.67
C ASP A 403 -4.90 8.62 15.86
N ARG A 404 -4.68 9.93 15.77
CA ARG A 404 -3.71 10.57 14.85
C ARG A 404 -2.30 9.96 14.89
N LYS A 405 -1.82 9.56 16.07
CA LYS A 405 -0.49 8.96 16.24
C LYS A 405 -0.41 7.58 15.60
N ALA A 406 -1.45 6.76 15.79
CA ALA A 406 -1.53 5.44 15.21
C ALA A 406 -1.63 5.53 13.68
N ILE A 407 -2.45 6.46 13.17
CA ILE A 407 -2.63 6.68 11.73
C ILE A 407 -1.30 7.14 11.11
N ARG A 408 -0.61 8.13 11.68
CA ARG A 408 0.72 8.57 11.20
C ARG A 408 1.72 7.40 11.16
N ARG A 409 1.74 6.56 12.21
CA ARG A 409 2.63 5.39 12.25
C ARG A 409 2.30 4.38 11.16
N GLU A 410 1.02 4.15 10.86
CA GLU A 410 0.63 3.24 9.78
C GLU A 410 1.14 3.74 8.42
N PHE A 411 1.03 5.03 8.09
CA PHE A 411 1.57 5.58 6.84
C PHE A 411 3.11 5.51 6.75
N ILE A 412 3.82 5.58 7.87
CA ILE A 412 5.28 5.39 7.91
C ILE A 412 5.66 3.94 7.60
N VAL A 413 4.88 2.97 8.08
CA VAL A 413 5.27 1.54 8.05
C VAL A 413 4.67 0.79 6.86
N ARG A 414 3.47 1.14 6.40
CA ARG A 414 2.69 0.32 5.45
C ARG A 414 3.44 0.01 4.15
N ASN A 415 4.13 0.99 3.55
CA ASN A 415 4.82 0.81 2.29
C ASN A 415 6.05 -0.11 2.46
N TYR A 416 6.76 0.01 3.58
CA TYR A 416 7.88 -0.86 3.92
C TYR A 416 7.42 -2.28 4.26
N ARG A 417 6.29 -2.40 4.97
CA ARG A 417 5.66 -3.70 5.24
C ARG A 417 5.37 -4.43 3.93
N GLU A 418 4.88 -3.71 2.91
CA GLU A 418 4.63 -4.33 1.61
C GLU A 418 5.86 -4.77 0.86
N VAL A 419 6.90 -3.96 0.82
CA VAL A 419 8.15 -4.40 0.21
C VAL A 419 8.73 -5.60 0.96
N PHE A 420 8.65 -5.59 2.29
CA PHE A 420 9.14 -6.71 3.11
C PHE A 420 8.34 -7.99 2.86
N ASN A 421 7.01 -7.92 2.89
CA ASN A 421 6.14 -9.05 2.56
C ASN A 421 6.45 -9.59 1.17
N TYR A 422 6.59 -8.71 0.18
CA TYR A 422 6.95 -9.09 -1.19
C TYR A 422 8.31 -9.80 -1.26
N ILE A 423 9.34 -9.31 -0.57
CA ILE A 423 10.66 -9.95 -0.55
C ILE A 423 10.62 -11.30 0.18
N VAL A 424 9.92 -11.39 1.31
CA VAL A 424 9.79 -12.61 2.12
C VAL A 424 9.04 -13.70 1.35
N LEU A 425 7.96 -13.34 0.63
CA LEU A 425 7.25 -14.26 -0.27
C LEU A 425 8.20 -14.87 -1.31
N HIS A 426 9.17 -14.09 -1.78
CA HIS A 426 10.20 -14.53 -2.72
C HIS A 426 11.51 -14.90 -2.02
N GLY A 427 11.46 -15.45 -0.79
CA GLY A 427 12.54 -15.53 0.20
C GLY A 427 13.90 -16.12 -0.23
N ARG A 428 14.01 -16.76 -1.40
CA ARG A 428 15.32 -17.11 -2.00
C ARG A 428 16.06 -15.90 -2.56
N SER A 429 15.39 -14.77 -2.78
CA SER A 429 15.94 -13.55 -3.37
C SER A 429 17.14 -13.02 -2.58
N LEU A 430 17.02 -12.90 -1.26
CA LEU A 430 18.10 -12.47 -0.37
C LEU A 430 19.26 -13.47 -0.37
N TRP A 431 18.97 -14.77 -0.35
CA TRP A 431 19.99 -15.81 -0.42
C TRP A 431 20.74 -15.79 -1.75
N ASN A 432 20.03 -15.67 -2.87
CA ASN A 432 20.63 -15.59 -4.20
C ASN A 432 21.52 -14.35 -4.34
N THR A 433 21.07 -13.20 -3.84
CA THR A 433 21.88 -11.98 -3.78
C THR A 433 23.12 -12.18 -2.92
N LEU A 434 22.99 -12.79 -1.75
CA LEU A 434 24.11 -13.05 -0.85
C LEU A 434 25.15 -13.97 -1.50
N VAL A 435 24.72 -15.09 -2.08
CA VAL A 435 25.60 -16.04 -2.76
C VAL A 435 26.28 -15.37 -3.95
N LEU A 436 25.56 -14.57 -4.73
CA LEU A 436 26.15 -13.80 -5.83
C LEU A 436 27.22 -12.83 -5.34
N VAL A 437 26.88 -11.97 -4.39
CA VAL A 437 27.77 -10.91 -3.89
C VAL A 437 29.01 -11.50 -3.24
N VAL A 438 28.83 -12.42 -2.29
CA VAL A 438 29.95 -13.04 -1.56
C VAL A 438 30.78 -13.91 -2.49
N GLY A 439 30.13 -14.70 -3.35
CA GLY A 439 30.81 -15.57 -4.31
C GLY A 439 31.66 -14.79 -5.30
N LEU A 440 31.09 -13.72 -5.89
CA LEU A 440 31.83 -12.88 -6.83
C LEU A 440 32.96 -12.12 -6.13
N MET A 441 32.72 -11.54 -4.95
CA MET A 441 33.78 -10.88 -4.18
C MET A 441 34.92 -11.84 -3.83
N ALA A 442 34.62 -13.04 -3.33
CA ALA A 442 35.64 -14.03 -2.97
C ALA A 442 36.50 -14.39 -4.17
N VAL A 443 35.89 -14.70 -5.32
CA VAL A 443 36.62 -15.06 -6.53
C VAL A 443 37.43 -13.87 -7.05
N THR A 444 36.87 -12.67 -7.10
CA THR A 444 37.59 -11.46 -7.56
C THR A 444 38.81 -11.16 -6.68
N LEU A 445 38.69 -11.28 -5.36
CA LEU A 445 39.76 -11.00 -4.40
C LEU A 445 40.81 -12.12 -4.33
N ILE A 446 40.59 -13.25 -4.99
CA ILE A 446 41.57 -14.32 -5.14
C ILE A 446 42.25 -14.20 -6.51
N VAL A 447 41.46 -14.18 -7.59
CA VAL A 447 41.96 -14.27 -8.97
C VAL A 447 42.78 -13.04 -9.37
N ASN A 448 42.26 -11.83 -9.10
CA ASN A 448 42.92 -10.61 -9.58
C ASN A 448 44.24 -10.33 -8.84
N PRO A 449 44.33 -10.46 -7.50
CA PRO A 449 45.60 -10.31 -6.80
C PRO A 449 46.64 -11.36 -7.16
N LEU A 450 46.24 -12.62 -7.37
CA LEU A 450 47.18 -13.66 -7.81
C LEU A 450 47.77 -13.34 -9.19
N CYS A 451 46.94 -12.91 -10.14
CA CYS A 451 47.39 -12.50 -11.46
C CYS A 451 48.32 -11.28 -11.39
N ALA A 452 47.92 -10.24 -10.64
CA ALA A 452 48.72 -9.03 -10.48
C ALA A 452 50.05 -9.28 -9.76
N TYR A 453 50.08 -10.16 -8.74
CA TYR A 453 51.30 -10.54 -8.03
C TYR A 453 52.26 -11.26 -8.98
N GLY A 454 51.74 -12.19 -9.79
CA GLY A 454 52.54 -12.90 -10.76
C GLY A 454 53.18 -11.98 -11.81
N LEU A 455 52.41 -11.00 -12.31
CA LEU A 455 52.89 -9.99 -13.25
C LEU A 455 53.89 -9.00 -12.65
N SER A 456 53.79 -8.72 -11.34
CA SER A 456 54.64 -7.77 -10.61
C SER A 456 55.96 -8.39 -10.15
N ARG A 457 55.95 -9.62 -9.63
CA ARG A 457 57.11 -10.20 -8.93
C ARG A 457 57.96 -11.16 -9.77
N PHE A 458 57.38 -11.89 -10.71
CA PHE A 458 58.14 -12.84 -11.53
C PHE A 458 58.83 -12.20 -12.76
N ASN A 459 58.78 -10.87 -12.90
CA ASN A 459 59.45 -10.14 -14.00
C ASN A 459 59.23 -10.77 -15.39
N LEU A 460 57.99 -11.17 -15.68
CA LEU A 460 57.66 -11.82 -16.96
C LEU A 460 57.99 -10.88 -18.13
N PRO A 461 58.72 -11.35 -19.17
CA PRO A 461 59.16 -10.48 -20.26
C PRO A 461 57.98 -9.92 -21.08
N GLN A 462 56.80 -10.54 -21.02
CA GLN A 462 55.59 -10.13 -21.74
C GLN A 462 54.57 -9.38 -20.87
N THR A 463 54.90 -8.97 -19.63
CA THR A 463 53.96 -8.28 -18.72
C THR A 463 53.23 -7.11 -19.38
N TYR A 464 53.93 -6.28 -20.16
CA TYR A 464 53.32 -5.15 -20.87
C TYR A 464 52.26 -5.59 -21.90
N LYS A 465 52.52 -6.66 -22.67
CA LYS A 465 51.57 -7.17 -23.67
C LYS A 465 50.32 -7.77 -23.01
N ILE A 466 50.49 -8.46 -21.88
CA ILE A 466 49.38 -9.03 -21.11
C ILE A 466 48.52 -7.91 -20.54
N LEU A 467 49.13 -6.88 -19.93
CA LEU A 467 48.41 -5.72 -19.41
C LEU A 467 47.67 -4.96 -20.52
N LEU A 468 48.31 -4.74 -21.68
CA LEU A 468 47.67 -4.10 -22.83
C LEU A 468 46.45 -4.90 -23.32
N PHE A 469 46.56 -6.22 -23.40
CA PHE A 469 45.43 -7.09 -23.75
C PHE A 469 44.28 -6.95 -22.74
N LEU A 470 44.57 -7.03 -21.44
CA LEU A 470 43.56 -6.88 -20.39
C LEU A 470 42.86 -5.51 -20.45
N LEU A 471 43.61 -4.43 -20.70
CA LEU A 471 43.05 -3.08 -20.85
C LEU A 471 42.22 -2.96 -22.14
N ALA A 472 42.64 -3.57 -23.25
CA ALA A 472 41.90 -3.56 -24.50
C ALA A 472 40.51 -4.22 -24.36
N THR A 473 40.36 -5.25 -23.52
CA THR A 473 39.04 -5.86 -23.26
C THR A 473 38.06 -4.90 -22.58
N MET A 474 38.56 -3.86 -21.90
CA MET A 474 37.75 -2.84 -21.24
C MET A 474 37.36 -1.69 -22.16
N SER A 475 38.02 -1.57 -23.32
CA SER A 475 37.68 -0.56 -24.33
C SER A 475 36.32 -0.84 -24.99
N PHE A 476 35.83 -2.08 -24.91
CA PHE A 476 34.51 -2.46 -25.41
C PHE A 476 33.44 -2.26 -24.31
N PRO A 477 32.29 -1.64 -24.64
CA PRO A 477 31.16 -1.55 -23.71
C PRO A 477 30.67 -2.92 -23.26
N ALA A 478 30.28 -3.04 -21.99
CA ALA A 478 29.87 -4.31 -21.40
C ALA A 478 28.62 -4.88 -22.11
N GLU A 479 27.75 -4.00 -22.58
CA GLU A 479 26.49 -4.29 -23.27
C GLU A 479 26.72 -5.00 -24.61
N VAL A 480 27.74 -4.59 -25.37
CA VAL A 480 28.10 -5.21 -26.66
C VAL A 480 28.55 -6.66 -26.45
N SER A 481 29.26 -6.91 -25.34
CA SER A 481 29.73 -8.25 -24.99
C SER A 481 28.67 -9.15 -24.32
N ALA A 482 27.49 -8.61 -23.99
CA ALA A 482 26.47 -9.36 -23.26
C ALA A 482 25.89 -10.53 -24.08
N ILE A 483 25.57 -10.32 -25.36
CA ILE A 483 25.02 -11.37 -26.25
C ILE A 483 26.04 -12.50 -26.44
N PRO A 484 27.31 -12.24 -26.82
CA PRO A 484 28.32 -13.30 -26.91
C PRO A 484 28.51 -14.07 -25.59
N ARG A 485 28.58 -13.37 -24.45
CA ARG A 485 28.71 -14.01 -23.12
C ARG A 485 27.51 -14.91 -22.81
N PHE A 486 26.30 -14.48 -23.13
CA PHE A 486 25.10 -15.29 -22.94
C PHE A 486 25.13 -16.57 -23.81
N LEU A 487 25.48 -16.43 -25.08
CA LEU A 487 25.59 -17.57 -26.00
C LEU A 487 26.63 -18.59 -25.53
N LEU A 488 27.79 -18.12 -25.02
CA LEU A 488 28.81 -18.99 -24.42
C LEU A 488 28.29 -19.73 -23.19
N LEU A 489 27.64 -19.01 -22.25
CA LEU A 489 27.06 -19.64 -21.06
C LEU A 489 25.95 -20.64 -21.41
N LYS A 490 25.18 -20.36 -22.47
CA LYS A 490 24.18 -21.29 -23.01
C LYS A 490 24.84 -22.55 -23.57
N GLN A 491 25.92 -22.40 -24.36
CA GLN A 491 26.67 -23.53 -24.91
C GLN A 491 27.33 -24.38 -23.82
N PHE A 492 27.79 -23.76 -22.73
CA PHE A 492 28.34 -24.46 -21.57
C PHE A 492 27.28 -24.99 -20.60
N HIS A 493 25.99 -24.84 -20.90
CA HIS A 493 24.89 -25.26 -20.05
C HIS A 493 24.93 -24.66 -18.62
N LEU A 494 25.47 -23.44 -18.49
CA LEU A 494 25.63 -22.74 -17.21
C LEU A 494 24.46 -21.79 -16.88
N LEU A 495 23.49 -21.61 -17.78
CA LEU A 495 22.32 -20.77 -17.52
C LEU A 495 21.56 -21.24 -16.27
N ASN A 496 20.92 -20.30 -15.56
CA ASN A 496 20.23 -20.57 -14.29
C ASN A 496 21.14 -21.16 -13.18
N THR A 497 22.45 -20.89 -13.22
CA THR A 497 23.38 -21.27 -12.14
C THR A 497 24.09 -20.03 -11.58
N TYR A 498 24.62 -20.12 -10.36
CA TYR A 498 25.45 -19.04 -9.80
C TYR A 498 26.73 -18.79 -10.62
N TRP A 499 27.24 -19.81 -11.32
CA TRP A 499 28.41 -19.67 -12.19
C TRP A 499 28.15 -18.79 -13.40
N ALA A 500 26.93 -18.78 -13.96
CA ALA A 500 26.57 -17.83 -15.02
C ALA A 500 26.66 -16.36 -14.58
N LEU A 501 26.52 -16.10 -13.27
CA LEU A 501 26.64 -14.76 -12.71
C LEU A 501 28.09 -14.42 -12.33
N ILE A 502 28.84 -15.40 -11.79
CA ILE A 502 30.18 -15.19 -11.22
C ILE A 502 31.28 -15.25 -12.29
N LEU A 503 31.26 -16.25 -13.18
CA LEU A 503 32.37 -16.52 -14.11
C LEU A 503 32.69 -15.34 -15.04
N PRO A 504 31.71 -14.65 -15.66
CA PRO A 504 32.03 -13.58 -16.60
C PRO A 504 32.70 -12.35 -15.95
N ALA A 505 32.55 -12.20 -14.62
CA ALA A 505 33.03 -11.04 -13.87
C ALA A 505 34.22 -11.36 -12.94
N MET A 506 34.71 -12.61 -12.91
CA MET A 506 35.76 -13.02 -11.98
C MET A 506 37.08 -12.28 -12.16
N ALA A 507 37.46 -12.07 -13.42
CA ALA A 507 38.72 -11.46 -13.83
C ALA A 507 38.41 -10.08 -14.42
N ASN A 508 39.07 -9.05 -13.87
CA ASN A 508 38.81 -7.67 -14.25
C ASN A 508 40.14 -6.99 -14.56
N GLY A 509 40.33 -6.58 -15.83
CA GLY A 509 41.57 -5.98 -16.31
C GLY A 509 41.99 -4.75 -15.52
N TYR A 510 41.05 -3.90 -15.12
CA TYR A 510 41.31 -2.70 -14.31
C TYR A 510 41.80 -3.07 -12.92
N SER A 511 41.16 -4.05 -12.27
CA SER A 511 41.58 -4.53 -10.95
C SER A 511 42.99 -5.10 -10.99
N ILE A 512 43.33 -5.89 -12.02
CA ILE A 512 44.67 -6.46 -12.22
C ILE A 512 45.70 -5.35 -12.46
N PHE A 513 45.40 -4.39 -13.33
CA PHE A 513 46.28 -3.27 -13.63
C PHE A 513 46.56 -2.41 -12.38
N LEU A 514 45.51 -2.06 -11.64
CA LEU A 514 45.60 -1.27 -10.42
C LEU A 514 46.42 -1.99 -9.33
N LEU A 515 46.14 -3.27 -9.10
CA LEU A 515 46.88 -4.09 -8.12
C LEU A 515 48.34 -4.24 -8.51
N LYS A 516 48.64 -4.45 -9.80
CA LYS A 516 50.02 -4.55 -10.28
C LYS A 516 50.79 -3.26 -9.98
N GLY A 517 50.23 -2.10 -10.34
CA GLY A 517 50.85 -0.81 -10.05
C GLY A 517 51.08 -0.59 -8.55
N PHE A 518 50.13 -1.01 -7.71
CA PHE A 518 50.28 -0.93 -6.26
C PHE A 518 51.36 -1.90 -5.73
N PHE A 519 51.37 -3.15 -6.19
CA PHE A 519 52.36 -4.13 -5.77
C PHE A 519 53.78 -3.69 -6.17
N ASP A 520 53.97 -3.09 -7.35
CA ASP A 520 55.27 -2.55 -7.77
C ASP A 520 55.78 -1.43 -6.86
N SER A 521 54.88 -0.66 -6.24
CA SER A 521 55.23 0.42 -5.32
C SER A 521 55.64 -0.05 -3.92
N LEU A 522 55.42 -1.34 -3.59
CA LEU A 522 55.80 -1.88 -2.28
C LEU A 522 57.34 -1.99 -2.16
N PRO A 523 57.93 -1.67 -1.00
CA PRO A 523 59.39 -1.70 -0.81
C PRO A 523 59.97 -3.08 -1.09
N ARG A 524 60.96 -3.14 -2.00
CA ARG A 524 61.62 -4.40 -2.38
C ARG A 524 62.40 -5.02 -1.22
N ASP A 525 62.99 -4.18 -0.37
CA ASP A 525 63.79 -4.58 0.80
C ASP A 525 63.02 -5.53 1.73
N LEU A 526 61.69 -5.38 1.85
CA LEU A 526 60.84 -6.27 2.66
C LEU A 526 60.79 -7.70 2.09
N TYR A 527 60.79 -7.82 0.77
CA TYR A 527 60.77 -9.12 0.08
C TYR A 527 62.15 -9.77 0.05
N GLU A 528 63.20 -8.98 -0.12
CA GLU A 528 64.59 -9.45 -0.04
C GLU A 528 64.90 -9.98 1.36
N ALA A 529 64.51 -9.25 2.42
CA ALA A 529 64.63 -9.70 3.81
C ALA A 529 63.87 -11.01 4.06
N ALA A 530 62.61 -11.09 3.61
CA ALA A 530 61.82 -12.32 3.75
C ALA A 530 62.44 -13.51 2.99
N THR A 531 63.05 -13.27 1.83
CA THR A 531 63.75 -14.30 1.05
C THR A 531 64.99 -14.80 1.79
N ILE A 532 65.74 -13.90 2.44
CA ILE A 532 66.90 -14.25 3.29
C ILE A 532 66.45 -15.10 4.49
N ASP A 533 65.30 -14.80 5.08
CA ASP A 533 64.68 -15.59 6.17
C ASP A 533 64.08 -16.92 5.70
N GLY A 534 64.17 -17.26 4.41
CA GLY A 534 63.66 -18.51 3.83
C GLY A 534 62.14 -18.55 3.64
N ALA A 535 61.47 -17.40 3.58
CA ALA A 535 60.03 -17.34 3.32
C ALA A 535 59.69 -17.84 1.90
N SER A 536 58.67 -18.69 1.78
CA SER A 536 58.13 -19.09 0.48
C SER A 536 57.33 -17.95 -0.18
N GLU A 537 57.18 -17.99 -1.51
CA GLU A 537 56.38 -17.00 -2.26
C GLU A 537 54.94 -16.89 -1.77
N THR A 538 54.30 -18.01 -1.42
CA THR A 538 52.94 -18.00 -0.85
C THR A 538 52.90 -17.32 0.51
N LEU A 539 53.96 -17.47 1.31
CA LEU A 539 54.10 -16.81 2.60
C LEU A 539 54.33 -15.31 2.42
N MET A 540 55.22 -14.89 1.50
CA MET A 540 55.44 -13.49 1.15
C MET A 540 54.16 -12.83 0.62
N PHE A 541 53.43 -13.50 -0.28
CA PHE A 541 52.15 -13.00 -0.78
C PHE A 541 51.12 -12.80 0.34
N SER A 542 50.90 -13.81 1.19
CA SER A 542 49.85 -13.77 2.21
C SER A 542 50.20 -12.92 3.44
N LYS A 543 51.48 -12.84 3.84
CA LYS A 543 51.93 -12.14 5.06
C LYS A 543 52.50 -10.75 4.80
N ILE A 544 52.95 -10.44 3.58
CA ILE A 544 53.55 -9.14 3.25
C ILE A 544 52.66 -8.41 2.24
N THR A 545 52.47 -8.97 1.05
CA THR A 545 51.77 -8.28 -0.05
C THR A 545 50.31 -7.97 0.30
N ILE A 546 49.54 -8.97 0.74
CA ILE A 546 48.10 -8.79 1.01
C ILE A 546 47.86 -7.78 2.15
N PRO A 547 48.51 -7.87 3.33
CA PRO A 547 48.30 -6.92 4.42
C PRO A 547 48.65 -5.47 4.04
N LEU A 548 49.75 -5.26 3.31
CA LEU A 548 50.14 -3.93 2.82
C LEU A 548 49.19 -3.39 1.75
N SER A 549 48.49 -4.28 1.03
CA SER A 549 47.58 -3.93 -0.06
C SER A 549 46.11 -3.86 0.35
N MET A 550 45.81 -4.01 1.65
CA MET A 550 44.45 -3.92 2.20
C MET A 550 43.66 -2.68 1.74
N PRO A 551 44.25 -1.47 1.63
CA PRO A 551 43.50 -0.31 1.15
C PRO A 551 43.00 -0.45 -0.30
N VAL A 552 43.84 -0.93 -1.22
CA VAL A 552 43.45 -1.14 -2.63
C VAL A 552 42.51 -2.34 -2.76
N MET A 553 42.73 -3.41 -1.97
CA MET A 553 41.83 -4.54 -1.90
C MET A 553 40.43 -4.14 -1.43
N ALA A 554 40.31 -3.21 -0.48
CA ALA A 554 39.02 -2.69 -0.02
C ALA A 554 38.29 -1.90 -1.12
N VAL A 555 39.00 -1.14 -1.94
CA VAL A 555 38.42 -0.41 -3.09
C VAL A 555 37.88 -1.40 -4.13
N ILE A 556 38.63 -2.45 -4.45
CA ILE A 556 38.19 -3.50 -5.37
C ILE A 556 37.00 -4.25 -4.79
N ALA A 557 37.05 -4.63 -3.52
CA ALA A 557 35.95 -5.31 -2.83
C ALA A 557 34.65 -4.49 -2.86
N LEU A 558 34.73 -3.18 -2.58
CA LEU A 558 33.58 -2.27 -2.62
C LEU A 558 33.03 -2.12 -4.06
N SER A 559 33.92 -2.01 -5.04
CA SER A 559 33.54 -1.88 -6.45
C SER A 559 32.82 -3.14 -6.94
N THR A 560 33.36 -4.32 -6.59
CA THR A 560 32.75 -5.62 -6.90
C THR A 560 31.43 -5.82 -6.18
N PHE A 561 31.34 -5.46 -4.90
CA PHE A 561 30.09 -5.49 -4.15
C PHE A 561 29.01 -4.66 -4.86
N THR A 562 29.33 -3.42 -5.21
CA THR A 562 28.39 -2.49 -5.85
C THR A 562 27.92 -3.02 -7.21
N ALA A 563 28.84 -3.54 -8.03
CA ALA A 563 28.53 -4.14 -9.32
C ALA A 563 27.66 -5.40 -9.18
N ALA A 564 28.00 -6.31 -8.25
CA ALA A 564 27.27 -7.54 -8.02
C ALA A 564 25.86 -7.28 -7.48
N TYR A 565 25.76 -6.42 -6.46
CA TYR A 565 24.51 -6.11 -5.78
C TYR A 565 23.52 -5.36 -6.69
N GLY A 566 24.03 -4.45 -7.54
CA GLY A 566 23.23 -3.71 -8.53
C GLY A 566 22.94 -4.47 -9.82
N SER A 567 23.43 -5.71 -9.97
CA SER A 567 23.28 -6.47 -11.23
C SER A 567 21.86 -7.02 -11.41
N PHE A 568 21.00 -6.23 -12.04
CA PHE A 568 19.64 -6.67 -12.39
C PHE A 568 19.57 -7.20 -13.84
N MET A 569 20.09 -6.44 -14.81
CA MET A 569 19.89 -6.73 -16.24
C MET A 569 20.57 -8.03 -16.66
N TRP A 570 21.83 -8.22 -16.25
CA TRP A 570 22.56 -9.46 -16.51
C TRP A 570 21.91 -10.65 -15.80
N ALA A 571 21.52 -10.49 -14.53
CA ALA A 571 20.89 -11.55 -13.75
C ALA A 571 19.56 -12.01 -14.36
N LEU A 572 18.71 -11.06 -14.78
CA LEU A 572 17.45 -11.36 -15.46
C LEU A 572 17.66 -12.10 -16.79
N LEU A 573 18.72 -11.77 -17.52
CA LEU A 573 19.05 -12.37 -18.82
C LEU A 573 19.52 -13.83 -18.67
N VAL A 574 20.41 -14.12 -17.71
CA VAL A 574 21.03 -15.45 -17.57
C VAL A 574 20.30 -16.39 -16.59
N CYS A 575 19.50 -15.84 -15.68
CA CYS A 575 18.67 -16.58 -14.73
C CYS A 575 17.19 -16.40 -15.07
N GLN A 576 16.71 -17.18 -16.04
CA GLN A 576 15.30 -17.18 -16.46
C GLN A 576 14.36 -17.82 -15.43
N ASN A 577 14.86 -18.71 -14.57
CA ASN A 577 14.09 -19.34 -13.51
C ASN A 577 13.89 -18.38 -12.32
N PRO A 578 12.65 -18.06 -11.90
CA PRO A 578 12.39 -17.19 -10.75
C PRO A 578 13.05 -17.64 -9.44
N LYS A 579 13.33 -18.94 -9.28
CA LYS A 579 14.03 -19.49 -8.11
C LYS A 579 15.48 -18.99 -7.98
N MET A 580 16.08 -18.52 -9.08
CA MET A 580 17.46 -18.00 -9.16
C MET A 580 17.51 -16.46 -9.22
N TRP A 581 16.37 -15.79 -9.21
CA TRP A 581 16.33 -14.33 -9.26
C TRP A 581 16.93 -13.71 -8.00
N THR A 582 17.72 -12.66 -8.19
CA THR A 582 18.28 -11.84 -7.13
C THR A 582 17.26 -10.82 -6.65
N LEU A 583 17.56 -10.14 -5.54
CA LEU A 583 16.72 -9.09 -4.96
C LEU A 583 16.39 -8.00 -6.01
N MET A 584 17.38 -7.52 -6.75
CA MET A 584 17.16 -6.44 -7.74
C MET A 584 16.25 -6.87 -8.90
N VAL A 585 16.27 -8.14 -9.28
CA VAL A 585 15.34 -8.67 -10.30
C VAL A 585 13.91 -8.67 -9.77
N TRP A 586 13.69 -9.12 -8.53
CA TRP A 586 12.37 -9.07 -7.90
C TRP A 586 11.86 -7.65 -7.70
N LEU A 587 12.72 -6.70 -7.28
CA LEU A 587 12.34 -5.29 -7.17
C LEU A 587 11.96 -4.69 -8.53
N SER A 588 12.64 -5.08 -9.62
CA SER A 588 12.27 -4.68 -10.98
C SER A 588 10.91 -5.27 -11.40
N GLN A 589 10.61 -6.52 -11.01
CA GLN A 589 9.30 -7.11 -11.26
C GLN A 589 8.18 -6.39 -10.48
N MET A 590 8.46 -5.97 -9.25
CA MET A 590 7.54 -5.17 -8.43
C MET A 590 7.21 -3.82 -9.08
N GLN A 591 8.18 -3.19 -9.73
CA GLN A 591 8.02 -1.90 -10.40
C GLN A 591 6.91 -1.89 -11.47
N GLN A 592 6.56 -3.05 -12.03
CA GLN A 592 5.54 -3.15 -13.09
C GLN A 592 4.11 -2.85 -12.59
N TRP A 593 3.84 -3.04 -11.30
CA TRP A 593 2.50 -2.90 -10.72
C TRP A 593 2.47 -2.03 -9.46
N ALA A 594 3.58 -1.91 -8.73
CA ALA A 594 3.63 -1.18 -7.48
C ALA A 594 3.61 0.35 -7.69
N PRO A 595 2.84 1.11 -6.87
CA PRO A 595 2.88 2.57 -6.91
C PRO A 595 4.27 3.15 -6.65
N THR A 596 4.53 4.34 -7.18
CA THR A 596 5.84 5.01 -7.08
C THR A 596 6.35 5.16 -5.64
N PHE A 597 5.47 5.44 -4.68
CA PHE A 597 5.84 5.57 -3.26
C PHE A 597 6.22 4.23 -2.61
N VAL A 598 5.64 3.10 -3.05
CA VAL A 598 6.08 1.75 -2.62
C VAL A 598 7.45 1.45 -3.22
N MET A 599 7.67 1.82 -4.49
CA MET A 599 8.98 1.67 -5.13
C MET A 599 10.06 2.51 -4.45
N PHE A 600 9.74 3.72 -3.98
CA PHE A 600 10.67 4.50 -3.17
C PHE A 600 11.00 3.81 -1.84
N ALA A 601 10.03 3.20 -1.15
CA ALA A 601 10.32 2.39 0.04
C ALA A 601 11.26 1.21 -0.29
N ALA A 602 11.09 0.60 -1.46
CA ALA A 602 11.93 -0.48 -1.92
C ALA A 602 13.37 -0.06 -2.20
N LEU A 603 13.55 1.10 -2.84
CA LEU A 603 14.87 1.67 -3.10
C LEU A 603 15.58 2.06 -1.79
N VAL A 604 14.86 2.60 -0.81
CA VAL A 604 15.41 2.89 0.53
C VAL A 604 15.91 1.60 1.18
N LEU A 605 15.09 0.53 1.20
CA LEU A 605 15.50 -0.76 1.74
C LEU A 605 16.69 -1.36 0.99
N ALA A 606 16.67 -1.28 -0.34
CA ALA A 606 17.76 -1.75 -1.20
C ALA A 606 19.06 -0.98 -0.97
N ALA A 607 19.00 0.29 -0.54
CA ALA A 607 20.18 1.10 -0.23
C ALA A 607 20.80 0.81 1.15
N ILE A 608 20.11 0.07 2.04
CA ILE A 608 20.64 -0.20 3.40
C ILE A 608 21.94 -1.02 3.35
N PRO A 609 22.05 -2.15 2.61
CA PRO A 609 23.27 -2.93 2.57
C PRO A 609 24.47 -2.15 2.00
N THR A 610 24.25 -1.36 0.94
CA THR A 610 25.31 -0.53 0.35
C THR A 610 25.78 0.56 1.31
N LEU A 611 24.86 1.20 2.04
CA LEU A 611 25.20 2.17 3.08
C LEU A 611 26.00 1.54 4.22
N LEU A 612 25.61 0.36 4.69
CA LEU A 612 26.33 -0.35 5.75
C LEU A 612 27.76 -0.68 5.32
N VAL A 613 27.93 -1.26 4.12
CA VAL A 613 29.27 -1.56 3.58
C VAL A 613 30.12 -0.29 3.48
N PHE A 614 29.55 0.82 3.01
CA PHE A 614 30.27 2.09 2.96
C PHE A 614 30.69 2.57 4.36
N VAL A 615 29.79 2.57 5.35
CA VAL A 615 30.08 3.03 6.72
C VAL A 615 31.19 2.21 7.39
N PHE A 616 31.23 0.90 7.14
CA PHE A 616 32.30 0.04 7.67
C PHE A 616 33.63 0.19 6.89
N CYS A 617 33.57 0.41 5.57
CA CYS A 617 34.77 0.51 4.73
C CYS A 617 35.39 1.92 4.68
N GLN A 618 34.66 2.99 5.04
CA GLN A 618 35.11 4.38 4.88
C GLN A 618 36.49 4.65 5.53
N ASN A 619 36.75 4.10 6.72
CA ASN A 619 38.01 4.32 7.43
C ASN A 619 39.22 3.68 6.72
N ILE A 620 39.01 2.57 6.02
CA ILE A 620 40.06 1.88 5.27
C ILE A 620 40.35 2.63 3.97
N ILE A 621 39.30 3.10 3.29
CA ILE A 621 39.39 3.89 2.06
C ILE A 621 40.15 5.20 2.32
N MET A 622 39.82 5.90 3.42
CA MET A 622 40.47 7.16 3.79
C MET A 622 41.97 7.01 4.10
N ARG A 623 42.42 5.82 4.52
CA ARG A 623 43.84 5.51 4.74
C ARG A 623 44.60 5.22 3.43
N GLY A 624 43.91 4.77 2.39
CA GLY A 624 44.48 4.40 1.08
C GLY A 624 44.80 5.56 0.16
N ILE A 625 44.33 6.78 0.45
CA ILE A 625 44.60 8.00 -0.34
C ILE A 625 46.00 8.56 -0.03
N ILE A 626 47.01 7.70 -0.05
CA ILE A 626 48.41 8.12 -0.14
C ILE A 626 48.83 7.67 -1.54
N ILE A 627 48.64 8.57 -2.50
CA ILE A 627 49.09 8.38 -3.89
C ILE A 627 50.59 8.07 -3.85
N PRO A 628 51.06 6.94 -4.42
CA PRO A 628 52.48 6.70 -4.58
C PRO A 628 53.01 7.78 -5.53
N THR A 629 53.84 8.67 -5.01
CA THR A 629 54.69 9.50 -5.86
C THR A 629 55.74 8.58 -6.45
N GLU A 630 55.67 8.34 -7.76
CA GLU A 630 56.84 7.85 -8.49
C GLU A 630 58.00 8.81 -8.19
N LYS A 631 59.14 8.23 -7.79
CA LYS A 631 60.40 8.95 -7.71
C LYS A 631 61.11 8.88 -9.05
#